data_AF-A0A2U3K414-F1
#
_entry.id   AF-A0A2U3K414-F1
#
_cell.length_a   1.000
_cell.length_b   1.000
_cell.length_c   1.000
_cell.angle_alpha   90.00
_cell.angle_beta   90.00
_cell.angle_gamma   90.00
#
_symmetry.space_group_name_H-M   'P 1'
#
loop_
_entity.id
_entity.type
_entity.pdbx_description
1 polymer ?
#
loop_
_entity_poly.entity_id
_entity_poly.type
_entity_poly.pdbx_seq_one_letter_code
_entity_poly.pdbx_strand_id
1 'polypeptide(L)'
;MREGGHLSDERLLRFLDGEARGAGAHVEACSQCRARLERMRGVSIAIEDYSASLTDAQPADGRRQALLAALDAAGPRPIAKSPSGNNQFNRPLPLPNGHGSDSASEPRPSGSGCHSYFLTGAKPAPQPRRTVAAVLLACAAAVLLAIGIWRAIPRSAAPATPPGSAALGNGFIALPYSDENLSQEGAVVLEVEVPRSALLLAGMPAGDGQSKGRVKAEVMVGADGLARAIRFVN
;
A
#
# COMPACT_ATOMS: atom_id res chain seq x y z
N MET A 1 12.16 -2.67 -22.27
CA MET A 1 11.71 -2.51 -23.67
C MET A 1 10.94 -1.19 -23.75
N ARG A 2 11.00 -0.46 -24.88
CA ARG A 2 10.27 0.79 -25.09
C ARG A 2 8.90 0.48 -25.68
N GLU A 3 7.85 0.47 -24.87
CA GLU A 3 6.47 0.45 -25.42
C GLU A 3 6.09 1.88 -25.79
N GLY A 4 5.78 2.12 -27.06
CA GLY A 4 5.24 3.41 -27.54
C GLY A 4 6.22 4.58 -27.54
N GLY A 5 7.54 4.35 -27.49
CA GLY A 5 8.52 5.44 -27.50
C GLY A 5 8.65 6.19 -26.17
N HIS A 6 7.99 5.73 -25.11
CA HIS A 6 8.09 6.26 -23.76
C HIS A 6 8.99 5.38 -22.88
N LEU A 7 9.45 5.94 -21.75
CA LEU A 7 10.10 5.17 -20.69
C LEU A 7 9.05 4.38 -19.91
N SER A 8 9.37 3.14 -19.54
CA SER A 8 8.55 2.34 -18.61
C SER A 8 8.59 2.93 -17.21
N ASP A 9 7.62 2.57 -16.36
CA ASP A 9 7.56 3.04 -14.98
C ASP A 9 8.80 2.63 -14.19
N GLU A 10 9.26 1.39 -14.36
CA GLU A 10 10.45 0.90 -13.67
C GLU A 10 11.68 1.72 -14.03
N ARG A 11 11.77 2.17 -15.29
CA ARG A 11 12.89 3.00 -15.76
C ARG A 11 12.78 4.45 -15.28
N LEU A 12 11.57 4.97 -15.08
CA LEU A 12 11.35 6.29 -14.48
C LEU A 12 11.61 6.27 -12.97
N LEU A 13 11.24 5.20 -12.26
CA LEU A 13 11.56 5.00 -10.84
C LEU A 13 13.07 4.93 -10.64
N ARG A 14 13.79 4.08 -11.39
CA ARG A 14 15.26 4.07 -11.37
C ARG A 14 15.90 5.41 -11.73
N PHE A 15 15.22 6.24 -12.52
CA PHE A 15 15.71 7.60 -12.81
C PHE A 15 15.54 8.55 -11.63
N LEU A 16 14.44 8.44 -10.86
CA LEU A 16 14.26 9.19 -9.61
C LEU A 16 15.35 8.82 -8.59
N ASP A 17 15.71 7.54 -8.52
CA ASP A 17 16.72 7.03 -7.59
C ASP A 17 18.17 7.31 -8.07
N GLY A 18 18.35 7.95 -9.23
CA GLY A 18 19.67 8.25 -9.82
C GLY A 18 20.37 7.07 -10.51
N GLU A 19 19.73 5.91 -10.59
CA GLU A 19 20.30 4.69 -11.16
C GLU A 19 20.21 4.62 -12.70
N ALA A 20 19.23 5.31 -13.31
CA ALA A 20 18.99 5.22 -14.75
C ALA A 20 19.77 6.26 -15.57
N ARG A 21 21.04 5.95 -15.86
CA ARG A 21 21.88 6.76 -16.78
C ARG A 21 21.22 6.89 -18.17
N GLY A 22 21.26 8.10 -18.73
CA GLY A 22 20.75 8.41 -20.08
C GLY A 22 19.23 8.57 -20.21
N ALA A 23 18.45 8.41 -19.13
CA ALA A 23 17.01 8.69 -19.16
C ALA A 23 16.69 10.19 -19.17
N GLY A 24 17.59 11.03 -18.63
CA GLY A 24 17.40 12.48 -18.50
C GLY A 24 17.07 13.17 -19.83
N ALA A 25 17.87 12.94 -20.88
CA ALA A 25 17.63 13.55 -22.20
C ALA A 25 16.24 13.21 -22.77
N HIS A 26 15.73 12.01 -22.51
CA HIS A 26 14.38 11.63 -22.96
C HIS A 26 13.29 12.30 -22.12
N VAL A 27 13.43 12.35 -20.78
CA VAL A 27 12.47 13.04 -19.89
C VAL A 27 12.42 14.53 -20.22
N GLU A 28 13.55 15.14 -20.57
CA GLU A 28 13.62 16.53 -21.03
C GLU A 28 12.94 16.74 -22.38
N ALA A 29 13.04 15.79 -23.32
CA ALA A 29 12.41 15.92 -24.64
C ALA A 29 10.92 15.53 -24.66
N CYS A 30 10.49 14.59 -23.79
CA CYS A 30 9.16 14.00 -23.84
C CYS A 30 8.25 14.55 -22.73
N SER A 31 7.26 15.36 -23.11
CA SER A 31 6.29 15.97 -22.17
C SER A 31 5.48 14.94 -21.37
N GLN A 32 5.13 13.79 -21.97
CA GLN A 32 4.38 12.74 -21.29
C GLN A 32 5.21 12.06 -20.19
N CYS A 33 6.47 11.73 -20.46
CA CYS A 33 7.38 11.16 -19.46
C CYS A 33 7.66 12.16 -18.33
N ARG A 34 7.80 13.45 -18.65
CA ARG A 34 7.95 14.50 -17.64
C ARG A 34 6.72 14.60 -16.73
N ALA A 35 5.51 14.66 -17.31
CA ALA A 35 4.28 14.70 -16.52
C ALA A 35 4.08 13.45 -15.65
N ARG A 36 4.51 12.28 -16.14
CA ARG A 36 4.49 11.02 -15.38
C ARG A 36 5.48 11.05 -14.21
N LEU A 37 6.69 11.56 -14.45
CA LEU A 37 7.72 11.73 -13.41
C LEU A 37 7.26 12.70 -12.30
N GLU A 38 6.66 13.82 -12.67
CA GLU A 38 6.13 14.79 -11.69
C GLU A 38 5.01 14.20 -10.83
N ARG A 39 4.14 13.34 -11.38
CA ARG A 39 3.15 12.61 -10.57
C ARG A 39 3.83 11.69 -9.55
N MET A 40 4.86 10.95 -9.95
CA MET A 40 5.60 10.08 -9.03
C MET A 40 6.30 10.87 -7.91
N ARG A 41 6.93 12.00 -8.25
CA ARG A 41 7.52 12.93 -7.26
C ARG A 41 6.48 13.46 -6.29
N GLY A 42 5.29 13.83 -6.79
CA GLY A 42 4.18 14.28 -5.96
C GLY A 42 3.74 13.23 -4.93
N VAL A 43 3.75 11.94 -5.29
CA VAL A 43 3.47 10.86 -4.34
C VAL A 43 4.57 10.73 -3.29
N SER A 44 5.85 10.78 -3.69
CA SER A 44 6.96 10.73 -2.73
C SER A 44 6.91 11.87 -1.72
N ILE A 45 6.68 13.11 -2.19
CA ILE A 45 6.53 14.29 -1.32
C ILE A 45 5.34 14.09 -0.35
N ALA A 46 4.21 13.60 -0.84
CA ALA A 46 3.04 13.36 0.01
C ALA A 46 3.31 12.29 1.09
N ILE A 47 4.10 11.27 0.79
CA ILE A 47 4.51 10.25 1.77
C ILE A 47 5.45 10.85 2.81
N GLU A 48 6.42 11.66 2.38
CA GLU A 48 7.35 12.36 3.28
C GLU A 48 6.61 13.31 4.22
N ASP A 49 5.72 14.16 3.68
CA ASP A 49 4.87 15.07 4.46
C ASP A 49 4.01 14.32 5.47
N TYR A 50 3.40 13.20 5.05
CA TYR A 50 2.63 12.36 5.94
C TYR A 50 3.51 11.77 7.05
N SER A 51 4.69 11.25 6.72
CA SER A 51 5.62 10.69 7.70
C SER A 51 6.14 11.74 8.70
N ALA A 52 6.39 12.96 8.23
CA ALA A 52 6.75 14.10 9.08
C ALA A 52 5.59 14.42 10.04
N SER A 53 4.36 14.45 9.54
CA SER A 53 3.18 14.69 10.37
C SER A 53 2.97 13.63 11.45
N LEU A 54 3.34 12.37 11.18
CA LEU A 54 3.31 11.30 12.18
C LEU A 54 4.41 11.45 13.22
N THR A 55 5.54 12.06 12.86
CA THR A 55 6.66 12.29 13.76
C THR A 55 6.38 13.50 14.67
N ASP A 56 5.78 14.55 14.11
CA ASP A 56 5.34 15.74 14.84
C ASP A 56 4.14 15.46 15.76
N ALA A 57 3.37 14.41 15.47
CA ALA A 57 2.46 13.78 16.42
C ALA A 57 3.26 13.04 17.50
N GLN A 58 4.06 13.79 18.26
CA GLN A 58 4.87 13.31 19.36
C GLN A 58 3.93 12.56 20.30
N PRO A 59 4.11 11.24 20.52
CA PRO A 59 3.31 10.52 21.49
C PRO A 59 3.56 11.22 22.81
N ALA A 60 2.55 11.93 23.35
CA ALA A 60 2.66 12.76 24.54
C ALA A 60 3.68 12.15 25.50
N ASP A 61 4.82 12.80 25.73
CA ASP A 61 6.08 12.16 26.15
C ASP A 61 5.93 11.17 27.32
N GLY A 62 4.93 11.39 28.18
CA GLY A 62 4.51 10.48 29.24
C GLY A 62 4.06 9.09 28.79
N ARG A 63 3.50 8.89 27.58
CA ARG A 63 3.03 7.58 27.09
C ARG A 63 4.20 6.66 26.73
N ARG A 64 5.26 7.20 26.12
CA ARG A 64 6.48 6.43 25.85
C ARG A 64 7.17 6.05 27.15
N GLN A 65 7.31 7.00 28.07
CA GLN A 65 7.88 6.74 29.41
C GLN A 65 7.03 5.75 30.22
N ALA A 66 5.69 5.86 30.17
CA ALA A 66 4.80 4.91 30.82
C ALA A 66 4.91 3.50 30.25
N LEU A 67 5.09 3.36 28.93
CA LEU A 67 5.31 2.05 28.30
C LEU A 67 6.64 1.44 28.74
N LEU A 68 7.72 2.23 28.75
CA LEU A 68 9.03 1.77 29.21
C LEU A 68 8.99 1.39 30.70
N ALA A 69 8.38 2.22 31.54
CA ALA A 69 8.19 1.92 32.96
C ALA A 69 7.34 0.65 33.17
N ALA A 70 6.31 0.42 32.35
CA ALA A 70 5.51 -0.80 32.42
C ALA A 70 6.28 -2.05 31.99
N LEU A 71 7.16 -1.95 30.99
CA LEU A 71 8.03 -3.04 30.56
C LEU A 71 9.09 -3.36 31.63
N ASP A 72 9.70 -2.34 32.24
CA ASP A 72 10.65 -2.52 33.34
C ASP A 72 9.97 -3.10 34.59
N ALA A 73 8.77 -2.61 34.92
CA ALA A 73 7.98 -3.10 36.05
C ALA A 73 7.46 -4.54 35.85
N ALA A 74 7.23 -4.96 34.59
CA ALA A 74 6.85 -6.33 34.30
C ALA A 74 7.97 -7.34 34.63
N GLY A 75 9.22 -6.87 34.73
CA GLY A 75 10.39 -7.69 35.04
C GLY A 75 10.66 -8.79 34.02
N PRO A 76 11.78 -9.52 34.13
CA PRO A 76 11.97 -10.75 33.39
C PRO A 76 10.89 -11.74 33.82
N ARG A 77 9.92 -12.01 32.94
CA ARG A 77 8.97 -13.10 33.18
C ARG A 77 9.77 -14.36 33.44
N PRO A 78 9.48 -15.13 34.51
CA PRO A 78 10.14 -16.39 34.74
C PRO A 78 9.91 -17.22 33.48
N ILE A 79 10.99 -17.51 32.77
CA ILE A 79 10.96 -18.41 31.63
C ILE A 79 10.58 -19.74 32.27
N ALA A 80 9.28 -20.08 32.22
CA ALA A 80 8.81 -21.38 32.64
C ALA A 80 9.68 -22.38 31.88
N LYS A 81 10.39 -23.23 32.63
CA LYS A 81 11.28 -24.25 32.07
C LYS A 81 10.44 -25.04 31.07
N SER A 82 10.60 -24.71 29.80
CA SER A 82 9.92 -25.41 28.73
C SER A 82 10.31 -26.88 28.87
N PRO A 83 9.35 -27.82 28.93
CA PRO A 83 9.67 -29.23 29.04
C PRO A 83 10.61 -29.55 27.88
N SER A 84 11.78 -30.05 28.25
CA SER A 84 12.97 -30.27 27.42
C SER A 84 12.66 -31.17 26.22
N GLY A 85 12.02 -30.61 25.20
CA GLY A 85 11.77 -31.21 23.90
C GLY A 85 12.92 -30.87 22.97
N ASN A 86 13.92 -31.74 22.97
CA ASN A 86 14.97 -31.97 21.97
C ASN A 86 14.99 -31.01 20.75
N ASN A 87 15.47 -29.78 20.94
CA ASN A 87 15.59 -28.80 19.85
C ASN A 87 16.98 -28.91 19.19
N GLN A 88 17.19 -29.98 18.42
CA GLN A 88 18.42 -30.23 17.67
C GLN A 88 18.59 -29.35 16.41
N PHE A 89 17.65 -28.45 16.12
CA PHE A 89 17.62 -27.71 14.85
C PHE A 89 18.33 -26.34 14.83
N ASN A 90 18.80 -25.82 15.98
CA ASN A 90 19.59 -24.58 16.00
C ASN A 90 21.09 -24.87 15.95
N ARG A 91 21.58 -25.41 14.81
CA ARG A 91 22.99 -25.27 14.47
C ARG A 91 23.17 -23.92 13.76
N PRO A 92 24.03 -23.01 14.26
CA PRO A 92 24.36 -21.78 13.56
C PRO A 92 24.94 -22.13 12.18
N LEU A 93 24.30 -21.66 11.11
CA LEU A 93 24.95 -21.68 9.80
C LEU A 93 26.19 -20.79 9.87
N PRO A 94 27.34 -21.22 9.31
CA PRO A 94 28.50 -20.37 9.16
C PRO A 94 28.12 -19.17 8.29
N LEU A 95 28.29 -17.98 8.85
CA LEU A 95 28.10 -16.72 8.13
C LEU A 95 29.02 -16.71 6.90
N PRO A 96 28.52 -16.35 5.71
CA PRO A 96 29.37 -16.15 4.55
C PRO A 96 30.33 -15.00 4.83
N ASN A 97 31.62 -15.26 4.59
CA ASN A 97 32.70 -14.28 4.70
C ASN A 97 32.36 -13.05 3.83
N GLY A 98 32.04 -11.93 4.48
CA GLY A 98 31.84 -10.65 3.84
C GLY A 98 33.16 -10.16 3.24
N HIS A 99 33.30 -10.26 1.92
CA HIS A 99 34.33 -9.57 1.17
C HIS A 99 34.04 -8.06 1.22
N GLY A 100 34.95 -7.32 1.86
CA GLY A 100 34.98 -5.87 1.81
C GLY A 100 35.01 -5.39 0.37
N SER A 101 33.99 -4.61 0.00
CA SER A 101 33.95 -3.91 -1.27
C SER A 101 34.58 -2.54 -1.06
N ASP A 102 35.74 -2.35 -1.68
CA ASP A 102 36.49 -1.11 -1.68
C ASP A 102 35.63 0.06 -2.16
N SER A 103 35.59 1.10 -1.34
CA SER A 103 34.92 2.37 -1.60
C SER A 103 35.65 3.12 -2.70
N ALA A 104 35.18 2.99 -3.94
CA ALA A 104 35.57 3.87 -5.03
C ALA A 104 34.90 5.24 -4.82
N SER A 105 35.73 6.25 -4.61
CA SER A 105 35.36 7.65 -4.48
C SER A 105 34.85 8.18 -5.83
N GLU A 106 33.55 8.41 -5.99
CA GLU A 106 33.02 9.15 -7.14
C GLU A 106 33.07 10.67 -6.87
N PRO A 107 33.55 11.49 -7.84
CA PRO A 107 33.65 12.93 -7.69
C PRO A 107 32.29 13.63 -7.83
N ARG A 108 32.05 14.59 -6.94
CA ARG A 108 30.90 15.51 -7.00
C ARG A 108 31.03 16.46 -8.21
N PRO A 109 30.02 16.56 -9.10
CA PRO A 109 29.97 17.68 -10.03
C PRO A 109 29.44 18.93 -9.32
N SER A 110 30.31 19.94 -9.30
CA SER A 110 30.01 21.33 -8.97
C SER A 110 29.44 22.04 -10.21
N GLY A 111 28.51 22.97 -9.99
CA GLY A 111 27.91 23.82 -11.02
C GLY A 111 26.65 23.21 -11.64
N SER A 112 25.65 23.97 -12.09
CA SER A 112 25.55 25.41 -12.32
C SER A 112 24.13 25.69 -12.82
N GLY A 113 23.60 26.87 -12.53
CA GLY A 113 22.72 27.55 -13.48
C GLY A 113 21.22 27.42 -13.26
N CYS A 114 20.68 28.32 -12.44
CA CYS A 114 19.29 28.73 -12.43
C CYS A 114 18.92 29.35 -13.79
N HIS A 115 17.96 28.82 -14.53
CA HIS A 115 17.27 29.56 -15.60
C HIS A 115 15.79 29.18 -15.64
N SER A 116 14.97 29.98 -14.97
CA SER A 116 13.52 30.00 -15.07
C SER A 116 13.11 30.88 -16.26
N TYR A 117 12.74 30.26 -17.38
CA TYR A 117 12.00 30.94 -18.44
C TYR A 117 10.51 30.86 -18.14
N PHE A 118 9.96 31.96 -17.63
CA PHE A 118 8.53 32.24 -17.66
C PHE A 118 8.12 32.49 -19.12
N LEU A 119 7.55 31.46 -19.76
CA LEU A 119 6.82 31.64 -21.01
C LEU A 119 5.43 32.19 -20.69
N THR A 120 5.29 33.49 -20.86
CA THR A 120 4.01 34.16 -21.01
C THR A 120 3.51 33.95 -22.44
N GLY A 121 2.23 33.61 -22.60
CA GLY A 121 1.50 33.85 -23.85
C GLY A 121 0.76 32.65 -24.43
N ALA A 122 -0.57 32.66 -24.28
CA ALA A 122 -1.46 32.95 -25.40
C ALA A 122 -2.87 33.18 -24.84
N LYS A 123 -3.42 34.37 -25.11
CA LYS A 123 -4.79 34.75 -24.75
C LYS A 123 -5.74 34.08 -25.77
N PRO A 124 -6.64 33.17 -25.37
CA PRO A 124 -7.54 32.51 -26.32
C PRO A 124 -8.59 33.51 -26.83
N ALA A 125 -8.74 33.54 -28.15
CA ALA A 125 -9.75 34.32 -28.85
C ALA A 125 -11.18 33.83 -28.50
N PRO A 126 -12.18 34.74 -28.50
CA PRO A 126 -13.57 34.39 -28.19
C PRO A 126 -14.18 33.53 -29.30
N GLN A 127 -14.61 32.31 -28.95
CA GLN A 127 -15.34 31.42 -29.86
C GLN A 127 -16.83 31.79 -29.94
N PRO A 128 -17.45 31.66 -31.14
CA PRO A 128 -18.85 31.99 -31.37
C PRO A 128 -19.82 30.99 -30.71
N ARG A 129 -20.65 31.50 -29.80
CA ARG A 129 -21.69 30.81 -29.02
C ARG A 129 -22.92 30.41 -29.84
N ARG A 130 -22.81 29.52 -30.83
CA ARG A 130 -23.97 29.14 -31.67
C ARG A 130 -24.30 27.64 -31.82
N THR A 131 -23.79 26.76 -30.97
CA THR A 131 -24.11 25.31 -31.07
C THR A 131 -24.41 24.59 -29.75
N VAL A 132 -24.64 25.32 -28.65
CA VAL A 132 -24.88 24.68 -27.33
C VAL A 132 -26.22 23.92 -27.28
N ALA A 133 -27.25 24.38 -28.00
CA ALA A 133 -28.57 23.73 -27.98
C ALA A 133 -28.60 22.37 -28.70
N ALA A 134 -27.79 22.18 -29.75
CA ALA A 134 -27.74 20.92 -30.50
C ALA A 134 -26.95 19.83 -29.77
N VAL A 135 -25.91 20.20 -29.01
CA VAL A 135 -25.09 19.24 -28.25
C VAL A 135 -25.84 18.72 -27.02
N LEU A 136 -26.65 19.54 -26.35
CA LEU A 136 -27.41 19.12 -25.18
C LEU A 136 -28.49 18.07 -25.50
N LEU A 137 -29.11 18.12 -26.69
CA LEU A 137 -30.11 17.13 -27.09
C LEU A 137 -29.50 15.76 -27.43
N ALA A 138 -28.28 15.73 -27.98
CA ALA A 138 -27.57 14.49 -28.29
C ALA A 138 -27.05 13.76 -27.02
N CYS A 139 -26.61 14.50 -26.00
CA CYS A 139 -26.16 13.91 -24.74
C CYS A 139 -27.30 13.21 -23.97
N ALA A 140 -28.52 13.76 -23.99
CA ALA A 140 -29.65 13.15 -23.29
C ALA A 140 -30.04 11.77 -23.85
N ALA A 141 -29.99 11.61 -25.18
CA ALA A 141 -30.26 10.31 -25.82
C ALA A 141 -29.17 9.26 -25.51
N ALA A 142 -27.90 9.67 -25.46
CA ALA A 142 -26.79 8.77 -25.12
C ALA A 142 -26.85 8.28 -23.65
N VAL A 143 -27.26 9.16 -22.72
CA VAL A 143 -27.42 8.80 -21.29
C VAL A 143 -28.56 7.79 -21.09
N LEU A 144 -29.69 7.95 -21.80
CA LEU A 144 -30.80 6.98 -21.70
C LEU A 144 -30.45 5.62 -22.30
N LEU A 145 -29.67 5.58 -23.38
CA LEU A 145 -29.15 4.33 -23.96
C LEU A 145 -28.15 3.64 -23.01
N ALA A 146 -27.27 4.39 -22.34
CA ALA A 146 -26.35 3.84 -21.34
C ALA A 146 -27.07 3.25 -20.12
N ILE A 147 -28.13 3.91 -19.63
CA ILE A 147 -28.93 3.43 -18.48
C ILE A 147 -29.74 2.17 -18.84
N GLY A 148 -30.27 2.10 -20.07
CA GLY A 148 -31.01 0.93 -20.55
C GLY A 148 -30.14 -0.32 -20.68
N ILE A 149 -28.90 -0.17 -21.19
CA ILE A 149 -27.95 -1.28 -21.35
C ILE A 149 -27.50 -1.83 -19.99
N TRP A 150 -27.33 -0.97 -18.97
CA TRP A 150 -26.96 -1.41 -17.62
C TRP A 150 -27.99 -2.32 -16.93
N ARG A 151 -29.27 -2.27 -17.32
CA ARG A 151 -30.32 -3.15 -16.76
C ARG A 151 -30.37 -4.54 -17.38
N ALA A 152 -29.80 -4.70 -18.58
CA ALA A 152 -29.81 -5.97 -19.30
C ALA A 152 -28.53 -6.78 -19.13
N ILE A 153 -27.52 -6.28 -18.40
CA ILE A 153 -26.33 -7.07 -18.07
C ILE A 153 -26.77 -8.12 -17.05
N PRO A 154 -26.82 -9.42 -17.42
CA PRO A 154 -27.07 -10.46 -16.44
C PRO A 154 -26.01 -10.33 -15.36
N ARG A 155 -26.44 -10.21 -14.10
CA ARG A 155 -25.55 -10.28 -12.93
C ARG A 155 -24.64 -11.47 -13.15
N SER A 156 -23.39 -11.20 -13.51
CA SER A 156 -22.36 -12.22 -13.61
C SER A 156 -22.42 -13.01 -12.32
N ALA A 157 -22.50 -14.33 -12.48
CA ALA A 157 -22.44 -15.30 -11.41
C ALA A 157 -21.41 -14.87 -10.38
N ALA A 158 -21.77 -15.10 -9.11
CA ALA A 158 -20.93 -14.83 -7.94
C ALA A 158 -19.45 -15.07 -8.27
N PRO A 159 -18.55 -14.11 -7.93
CA PRO A 159 -17.13 -14.28 -8.19
C PRO A 159 -16.71 -15.63 -7.64
N ALA A 160 -16.12 -16.46 -8.50
CA ALA A 160 -15.56 -17.73 -8.10
C ALA A 160 -14.69 -17.48 -6.86
N THR A 161 -15.09 -18.10 -5.76
CA THR A 161 -14.34 -18.09 -4.51
C THR A 161 -12.88 -18.36 -4.85
N PRO A 162 -11.95 -17.44 -4.56
CA PRO A 162 -10.55 -17.69 -4.84
C PRO A 162 -10.16 -19.01 -4.16
N PRO A 163 -9.53 -19.96 -4.89
CA PRO A 163 -9.04 -21.19 -4.30
C PRO A 163 -7.98 -20.82 -3.26
N GLY A 164 -8.34 -20.86 -1.98
CA GLY A 164 -7.46 -20.48 -0.87
C GLY A 164 -8.15 -19.76 0.29
N SER A 165 -9.42 -19.37 0.16
CA SER A 165 -10.20 -18.84 1.30
C SER A 165 -11.25 -19.85 1.73
N ALA A 166 -10.82 -20.96 2.34
CA ALA A 166 -11.73 -21.87 3.01
C ALA A 166 -12.35 -21.15 4.22
N ALA A 167 -13.67 -20.97 4.20
CA ALA A 167 -14.39 -20.51 5.38
C ALA A 167 -14.37 -21.63 6.42
N LEU A 168 -13.71 -21.38 7.56
CA LEU A 168 -13.81 -22.25 8.72
C LEU A 168 -15.26 -22.18 9.23
N GLY A 169 -15.87 -23.32 9.55
CA GLY A 169 -17.31 -23.46 9.87
C GLY A 169 -17.89 -22.54 10.95
N ASN A 170 -17.05 -21.77 11.62
CA ASN A 170 -17.39 -20.80 12.68
C ASN A 170 -17.40 -19.34 12.18
N GLY A 171 -17.37 -19.11 10.87
CA GLY A 171 -17.35 -17.78 10.26
C GLY A 171 -15.97 -17.11 10.26
N PHE A 172 -14.91 -17.88 10.50
CA PHE A 172 -13.54 -17.39 10.40
C PHE A 172 -13.03 -17.52 8.95
N ILE A 173 -12.37 -16.47 8.49
CA ILE A 173 -11.76 -16.38 7.16
C ILE A 173 -10.27 -16.64 7.32
N ALA A 174 -9.76 -17.70 6.69
CA ALA A 174 -8.34 -18.03 6.71
C ALA A 174 -7.51 -16.94 6.03
N LEU A 175 -6.36 -16.60 6.62
CA LEU A 175 -5.41 -15.65 6.03
C LEU A 175 -4.55 -16.37 4.98
N PRO A 176 -4.15 -15.71 3.88
CA PRO A 176 -3.40 -16.37 2.80
C PRO A 176 -2.03 -16.94 3.22
N TYR A 177 -1.51 -16.52 4.38
CA TYR A 177 -0.24 -17.01 4.94
C TYR A 177 -0.44 -18.10 6.00
N SER A 178 -1.69 -18.48 6.31
CA SER A 178 -1.98 -19.53 7.28
C SER A 178 -1.90 -20.89 6.60
N ASP A 179 -1.02 -21.76 7.10
CA ASP A 179 -1.01 -23.18 6.75
C ASP A 179 -2.29 -23.87 7.27
N GLU A 180 -3.09 -24.42 6.35
CA GLU A 180 -4.33 -25.14 6.65
C GLU A 180 -4.09 -26.45 7.42
N ASN A 181 -2.87 -26.99 7.40
CA ASN A 181 -2.54 -28.26 8.07
C ASN A 181 -2.18 -28.10 9.56
N LEU A 182 -2.08 -26.87 10.08
CA LEU A 182 -1.74 -26.69 11.48
C LEU A 182 -2.97 -26.86 12.38
N SER A 183 -2.84 -27.77 13.35
CA SER A 183 -3.89 -28.07 14.31
C SER A 183 -4.34 -26.78 15.00
N GLN A 184 -5.66 -26.58 15.09
CA GLN A 184 -6.26 -25.48 15.85
C GLN A 184 -6.09 -25.67 17.36
N GLU A 185 -5.56 -26.81 17.80
CA GLU A 185 -5.24 -27.11 19.19
C GLU A 185 -4.19 -26.12 19.72
N GLY A 186 -4.63 -25.23 20.60
CA GLY A 186 -3.80 -24.18 21.20
C GLY A 186 -3.92 -22.81 20.54
N ALA A 187 -4.82 -22.62 19.57
CA ALA A 187 -5.11 -21.29 19.06
C ALA A 187 -5.87 -20.43 20.09
N VAL A 188 -5.49 -19.16 20.20
CA VAL A 188 -6.13 -18.16 21.06
C VAL A 188 -6.90 -17.17 20.19
N VAL A 189 -8.14 -16.87 20.56
CA VAL A 189 -8.94 -15.84 19.90
C VAL A 189 -8.78 -14.52 20.63
N LEU A 190 -8.37 -13.48 19.90
CA LEU A 190 -8.17 -12.13 20.42
C LEU A 190 -9.19 -11.17 19.78
N GLU A 191 -9.92 -10.41 20.60
CA GLU A 191 -10.76 -9.30 20.11
C GLU A 191 -9.86 -8.08 19.82
N VAL A 192 -9.91 -7.57 18.60
CA VAL A 192 -9.11 -6.44 18.12
C VAL A 192 -9.99 -5.45 17.34
N GLU A 193 -9.63 -4.16 17.42
CA GLU A 193 -10.30 -3.11 16.66
C GLU A 193 -9.52 -2.73 15.40
N VAL A 194 -10.00 -3.17 14.24
CA VAL A 194 -9.35 -2.97 12.94
C VAL A 194 -9.89 -1.70 12.26
N PRO A 195 -9.03 -0.80 11.76
CA PRO A 195 -9.47 0.33 10.95
C PRO A 195 -10.17 -0.15 9.68
N ARG A 196 -11.34 0.40 9.37
CA ARG A 196 -12.10 0.05 8.16
C ARG A 196 -11.32 0.29 6.86
N SER A 197 -10.46 1.30 6.82
CA SER A 197 -9.56 1.56 5.69
C SER A 197 -8.63 0.38 5.40
N ALA A 198 -8.13 -0.30 6.43
CA ALA A 198 -7.30 -1.50 6.27
C ALA A 198 -8.08 -2.67 5.68
N LEU A 199 -9.36 -2.83 6.05
CA LEU A 199 -10.23 -3.86 5.48
C LEU A 199 -10.51 -3.64 4.00
N LEU A 200 -10.77 -2.39 3.60
CA LEU A 200 -10.96 -2.04 2.19
C LEU A 200 -9.69 -2.27 1.36
N LEU A 201 -8.51 -1.93 1.91
CA LEU A 201 -7.22 -2.22 1.26
C LEU A 201 -6.96 -3.73 1.11
N ALA A 202 -7.44 -4.53 2.06
CA ALA A 202 -7.38 -5.99 2.01
C ALA A 202 -8.45 -6.63 1.10
N GLY A 203 -9.31 -5.84 0.45
CA GLY A 203 -10.40 -6.34 -0.38
C GLY A 203 -11.55 -6.99 0.40
N MET A 204 -11.62 -6.74 1.72
CA MET A 204 -12.63 -7.32 2.58
C MET A 204 -13.89 -6.43 2.60
N PRO A 205 -15.10 -7.01 2.52
CA PRO A 205 -16.33 -6.23 2.56
C PRO A 205 -16.55 -5.68 3.97
N ALA A 206 -16.45 -4.36 4.12
CA ALA A 206 -16.85 -3.66 5.33
C ALA A 206 -18.30 -3.18 5.16
N GLY A 207 -19.25 -3.78 5.87
CA GLY A 207 -20.69 -3.49 5.72
C GLY A 207 -21.07 -2.02 5.93
N ASP A 208 -22.04 -1.52 5.19
CA ASP A 208 -22.28 -0.09 4.82
C ASP A 208 -22.56 0.92 5.96
N GLY A 209 -22.51 0.50 7.23
CA GLY A 209 -22.74 1.36 8.38
C GLY A 209 -21.52 2.19 8.78
N GLN A 210 -21.55 3.50 8.50
CA GLN A 210 -20.64 4.55 8.98
C GLN A 210 -19.17 4.50 8.46
N SER A 211 -18.81 5.52 7.68
CA SER A 211 -17.58 5.61 6.88
C SER A 211 -16.29 5.92 7.65
N LYS A 212 -16.32 6.05 8.98
CA LYS A 212 -15.15 6.39 9.82
C LYS A 212 -14.91 5.47 11.04
N GLY A 213 -15.63 4.35 11.13
CA GLY A 213 -15.54 3.45 12.29
C GLY A 213 -14.33 2.50 12.28
N ARG A 214 -13.87 2.11 13.47
CA ARG A 214 -13.12 0.87 13.67
C ARG A 214 -14.12 -0.29 13.73
N VAL A 215 -13.77 -1.44 13.18
CA VAL A 215 -14.60 -2.64 13.19
C VAL A 215 -14.01 -3.61 14.20
N LYS A 216 -14.85 -4.14 15.10
CA LYS A 216 -14.44 -5.20 16.01
C LYS A 216 -14.24 -6.49 15.22
N ALA A 217 -13.10 -7.12 15.43
CA ALA A 217 -12.78 -8.38 14.81
C ALA A 217 -12.18 -9.32 15.85
N GLU A 218 -12.48 -10.60 15.72
CA GLU A 218 -11.78 -11.65 16.41
C GLU A 218 -10.68 -12.19 15.50
N VAL A 219 -9.44 -12.17 15.98
CA VAL A 219 -8.29 -12.76 15.29
C VAL A 219 -7.88 -14.03 16.03
N MET A 220 -7.84 -15.14 15.30
CA MET A 220 -7.33 -16.40 15.79
C MET A 220 -5.82 -16.44 15.59
N VAL A 221 -5.09 -16.58 16.69
CA VAL A 221 -3.63 -16.62 16.72
C VAL A 221 -3.18 -18.02 17.11
N GLY A 222 -2.29 -18.62 16.33
CA GLY A 222 -1.76 -19.95 16.61
C GLY A 222 -0.80 -19.96 17.81
N ALA A 223 -0.40 -21.15 18.25
CA ALA A 223 0.60 -21.32 19.32
C ALA A 223 1.99 -20.74 18.95
N ASP A 224 2.23 -20.48 17.67
CA ASP A 224 3.41 -19.81 17.12
C ASP A 224 3.33 -18.28 17.18
N GLY A 225 2.20 -17.72 17.60
CA GLY A 225 1.98 -16.28 17.68
C GLY A 225 1.59 -15.62 16.36
N LEU A 226 1.39 -16.38 15.28
CA LEU A 226 0.96 -15.84 13.99
C LEU A 226 -0.56 -15.82 13.86
N ALA A 227 -1.09 -14.78 13.23
CA ALA A 227 -2.51 -14.70 12.89
C ALA A 227 -2.86 -15.74 11.82
N ARG A 228 -3.87 -16.55 12.08
CA ARG A 228 -4.31 -17.67 11.24
C ARG A 228 -5.64 -17.36 10.54
N ALA A 229 -6.58 -16.78 11.28
CA ALA A 229 -7.88 -16.45 10.74
C ALA A 229 -8.46 -15.19 11.39
N ILE A 230 -9.41 -14.56 10.69
CA ILE A 230 -10.11 -13.37 11.19
C ILE A 230 -11.62 -13.54 11.01
N ARG A 231 -12.40 -13.10 12.00
CA ARG A 231 -13.86 -13.00 11.93
C ARG A 231 -14.28 -11.59 12.36
N PHE A 232 -15.19 -10.97 11.63
CA PHE A 232 -15.76 -9.68 12.04
C PHE A 232 -16.92 -9.89 13.00
N VAL A 233 -16.93 -9.12 14.09
CA VAL A 233 -18.01 -9.11 15.08
C VAL A 233 -18.77 -7.81 14.86
N ASN A 234 -19.96 -7.92 14.28
CA ASN A 234 -20.90 -6.80 14.11
C ASN A 234 -21.78 -6.63 15.34
#